data_AF-A0A7W4EFX5-F1
#
_entry.id   AF-A0A7W4EFX5-F1
#
_cell.length_a   1.000
_cell.length_b   1.000
_cell.length_c   1.000
_cell.angle_alpha   90.00
_cell.angle_beta   90.00
_cell.angle_gamma   90.00
#
_symmetry.space_group_name_H-M   'P 1'
#
loop_
_entity.id
_entity.type
_entity.pdbx_description
1 polymer ?
#
loop_
_entity_poly.entity_id
_entity_poly.type
_entity_poly.pdbx_seq_one_letter_code
_entity_poly.pdbx_strand_id
1 'polypeptide(L)'
;MTKRILLKLSGEQLQGEFASGFDPKRARWIAEQIKPALSSGAEVVIMVGGGNYVRGKQIIGHGIQPVSAHNIGMLSTLMNAIALADVFNDAGLPTRALSTVEINQFIDHYTFRRALSHIEKGRVVIVACGTGRPFLTTDTAALNLALEMQCDVVIKTTKVDGVYDKDPAKFPDATKFDKLSYHDALTNPDITVMDKAAIGLAMDEHIPVIICDLLTDGNIARAARGETVGTLIS
;
A
#
# COMPACT_ATOMS: atom_id res chain seq x y z
N MET A 1 23.13 -0.58 -5.24
CA MET A 1 22.07 -0.09 -6.14
C MET A 1 20.98 0.50 -5.28
N THR A 2 20.47 1.67 -5.64
CA THR A 2 19.28 2.29 -5.02
C THR A 2 18.10 1.36 -5.24
N LYS A 3 17.45 0.89 -4.19
CA LYS A 3 16.25 0.05 -4.31
C LYS A 3 15.02 0.94 -4.21
N ARG A 4 14.15 0.91 -5.22
CA ARG A 4 12.87 1.61 -5.20
C ARG A 4 11.79 0.64 -4.76
N ILE A 5 11.12 0.96 -3.67
CA ILE A 5 10.06 0.13 -3.12
C ILE A 5 8.71 0.81 -3.31
N LEU A 6 7.67 0.01 -3.57
CA LEU A 6 6.30 0.44 -3.37
C LEU A 6 5.76 -0.14 -2.07
N LEU A 7 5.41 0.72 -1.12
CA LEU A 7 4.77 0.37 0.12
C LEU A 7 3.25 0.53 -0.02
N LYS A 8 2.51 -0.57 0.03
CA LYS A 8 1.05 -0.53 0.07
C LYS A 8 0.58 -0.51 1.52
N LEU A 9 -0.03 0.62 1.90
CA LEU A 9 -0.65 0.82 3.21
C LEU A 9 -2.16 0.60 3.12
N SER A 10 -2.73 -0.22 3.99
CA SER A 10 -4.17 -0.34 4.12
C SER A 10 -4.73 0.85 4.90
N GLY A 11 -5.93 1.30 4.55
CA GLY A 11 -6.60 2.38 5.29
C GLY A 11 -6.82 2.01 6.75
N GLU A 12 -7.20 0.76 7.04
CA GLU A 12 -7.42 0.22 8.39
C GLU A 12 -6.17 0.26 9.27
N GLN A 13 -4.99 0.34 8.67
CA GLN A 13 -3.76 0.48 9.46
C GLN A 13 -3.58 1.92 9.94
N LEU A 14 -4.22 2.89 9.27
CA LEU A 14 -4.15 4.31 9.58
C LEU A 14 -5.20 4.75 10.62
N GLN A 15 -6.26 3.96 10.87
CA GLN A 15 -7.22 4.30 11.93
C GLN A 15 -6.66 4.13 13.35
N GLY A 16 -5.58 3.35 13.51
CA GLY A 16 -4.89 3.16 14.79
C GLY A 16 -5.82 2.67 15.90
N GLU A 17 -5.94 3.48 16.97
CA GLU A 17 -6.81 3.20 18.13
C GLU A 17 -8.30 3.50 17.87
N PHE A 18 -8.64 4.14 16.76
CA PHE A 18 -10.01 4.57 16.45
C PHE A 18 -10.82 3.51 15.69
N ALA A 19 -12.14 3.60 15.81
CA ALA A 19 -13.07 2.73 15.08
C ALA A 19 -13.18 3.10 13.59
N SER A 20 -13.00 4.38 13.26
CA SER A 20 -12.95 4.95 11.91
C SER A 20 -12.15 6.25 11.97
N GLY A 21 -11.65 6.72 10.83
CA GLY A 21 -10.87 7.95 10.74
C GLY A 21 -9.38 7.69 10.65
N PHE A 22 -8.58 8.62 11.16
CA PHE A 22 -7.13 8.65 10.99
C PHE A 22 -6.44 8.92 12.32
N ASP A 23 -5.42 8.14 12.64
CA ASP A 23 -4.59 8.28 13.83
C ASP A 23 -3.23 8.92 13.47
N PRO A 24 -3.01 10.20 13.82
CA PRO A 24 -1.75 10.88 13.57
C PRO A 24 -0.55 10.25 14.28
N LYS A 25 -0.74 9.61 15.45
CA LYS A 25 0.35 8.91 16.16
C LYS A 25 0.79 7.70 15.36
N ARG A 26 -0.15 6.95 14.81
CA ARG A 26 0.13 5.81 13.93
C ARG A 26 0.84 6.26 12.65
N ALA A 27 0.38 7.35 12.03
CA ALA A 27 1.05 7.92 10.88
C ALA A 27 2.48 8.38 11.19
N ARG A 28 2.71 9.04 12.34
CA ARG A 28 4.06 9.40 12.79
C ARG A 28 4.94 8.18 12.98
N TRP A 29 4.41 7.13 13.63
CA TRP A 29 5.14 5.88 13.79
C TRP A 29 5.57 5.29 12.44
N ILE A 30 4.68 5.25 11.44
CA ILE A 30 5.01 4.80 10.08
C ILE A 30 6.12 5.67 9.46
N ALA A 31 6.09 6.99 9.67
CA ALA A 31 7.16 7.88 9.19
C ALA A 31 8.52 7.49 9.78
N GLU A 32 8.58 7.20 11.09
CA GLU A 32 9.81 6.74 11.74
C GLU A 32 10.28 5.38 11.20
N GLN A 33 9.38 4.47 10.81
CA GLN A 33 9.75 3.20 10.18
C GLN A 33 10.31 3.35 8.77
N ILE A 34 9.88 4.39 8.05
CA ILE A 34 10.30 4.65 6.67
C ILE A 34 11.67 5.36 6.63
N LYS A 35 11.98 6.22 7.62
CA LYS A 35 13.24 6.96 7.67
C LYS A 35 14.49 6.09 7.51
N PRO A 36 14.66 4.95 8.22
CA PRO A 36 15.83 4.09 8.03
C PRO A 36 15.96 3.54 6.61
N ALA A 37 14.85 3.29 5.91
CA ALA A 37 14.88 2.86 4.50
C ALA A 37 15.45 3.99 3.62
N LEU A 38 14.98 5.23 3.76
CA LEU A 38 15.53 6.36 3.00
C LEU A 38 16.99 6.64 3.36
N SER A 39 17.36 6.58 4.64
CA SER A 39 18.76 6.76 5.08
C SER A 39 19.69 5.70 4.50
N SER A 40 19.18 4.52 4.16
CA SER A 40 19.93 3.47 3.46
C SER A 40 19.97 3.64 1.93
N GLY A 41 19.39 4.73 1.41
CA GLY A 41 19.33 5.03 -0.02
C GLY A 41 18.17 4.38 -0.76
N ALA A 42 17.13 3.91 -0.05
CA ALA A 42 15.92 3.44 -0.71
C ALA A 42 15.04 4.60 -1.17
N GLU A 43 14.41 4.44 -2.33
CA GLU A 43 13.37 5.33 -2.82
C GLU A 43 12.00 4.74 -2.46
N VAL A 44 11.09 5.55 -1.92
CA VAL A 44 9.82 5.04 -1.37
C VAL A 44 8.63 5.68 -2.07
N VAL A 45 7.85 4.84 -2.73
CA VAL A 45 6.52 5.16 -3.28
C VAL A 45 5.47 4.50 -2.39
N ILE A 46 4.36 5.19 -2.12
CA ILE A 46 3.29 4.69 -1.26
C ILE A 46 1.97 4.70 -2.03
N MET A 47 1.29 3.56 -2.05
CA MET A 47 -0.13 3.48 -2.42
C MET A 47 -0.96 3.31 -1.15
N VAL A 48 -1.86 4.26 -0.90
CA VAL A 48 -2.65 4.28 0.34
C VAL A 48 -4.09 3.82 0.12
N GLY A 49 -4.58 2.94 1.00
CA GLY A 49 -5.97 2.50 1.07
C GLY A 49 -6.88 3.49 1.79
N GLY A 50 -8.20 3.33 1.67
CA GLY A 50 -9.21 4.25 2.23
C GLY A 50 -10.23 3.59 3.16
N GLY A 51 -10.04 2.31 3.50
CA GLY A 51 -11.06 1.53 4.19
C GLY A 51 -11.32 1.89 5.66
N ASN A 52 -10.49 2.75 6.24
CA ASN A 52 -10.73 3.40 7.54
C ASN A 52 -11.86 4.44 7.54
N TYR A 53 -12.21 4.99 6.37
CA TYR A 53 -13.37 5.88 6.23
C TYR A 53 -14.51 5.12 5.57
N VAL A 54 -14.36 4.74 4.30
CA VAL A 54 -15.39 4.06 3.52
C VAL A 54 -14.77 3.04 2.60
N ARG A 55 -15.25 1.79 2.65
CA ARG A 55 -15.02 0.80 1.59
C ARG A 55 -16.21 0.83 0.63
N GLY A 56 -15.99 1.27 -0.61
CA GLY A 56 -17.06 1.45 -1.60
C GLY A 56 -18.04 0.27 -1.71
N LYS A 57 -17.53 -0.97 -1.75
CA LYS A 57 -18.38 -2.17 -1.82
C LYS A 57 -19.42 -2.28 -0.69
N GLN A 58 -19.16 -1.73 0.50
CA GLN A 58 -20.05 -1.82 1.65
C GLN A 58 -21.26 -0.88 1.57
N ILE A 59 -21.19 0.16 0.74
CA ILE A 59 -22.26 1.18 0.61
C ILE A 59 -23.04 1.05 -0.70
N ILE A 60 -22.79 0.01 -1.49
CA ILE A 60 -23.55 -0.26 -2.72
C ILE A 60 -24.97 -0.70 -2.33
N GLY A 61 -25.97 -0.13 -3.01
CA GLY A 61 -27.38 -0.40 -2.73
C GLY A 61 -28.12 0.84 -2.25
N HIS A 62 -29.41 0.70 -1.94
CA HIS A 62 -30.27 1.79 -1.47
C HIS A 62 -30.20 3.08 -2.35
N GLY A 63 -30.00 2.92 -3.66
CA GLY A 63 -29.87 4.02 -4.62
C GLY A 63 -28.43 4.43 -4.96
N ILE A 64 -27.43 4.01 -4.17
CA ILE A 64 -26.02 4.27 -4.45
C ILE A 64 -25.51 3.29 -5.50
N GLN A 65 -25.07 3.83 -6.64
CA GLN A 65 -24.52 3.06 -7.75
C GLN A 65 -23.08 2.59 -7.46
N PRO A 66 -22.67 1.41 -7.96
CA PRO A 66 -21.31 0.88 -7.76
C PRO A 66 -20.19 1.85 -8.15
N VAL A 67 -20.35 2.58 -9.24
CA VAL A 67 -19.38 3.60 -9.70
C VAL A 67 -19.22 4.70 -8.65
N SER A 68 -20.32 5.28 -8.17
CA SER A 68 -20.29 6.33 -7.14
C SER A 68 -19.69 5.81 -5.83
N ALA A 69 -20.02 4.59 -5.43
CA ALA A 69 -19.48 3.97 -4.24
C ALA A 69 -17.95 3.78 -4.31
N HIS A 70 -17.42 3.36 -5.46
CA HIS A 70 -15.98 3.26 -5.67
C HIS A 70 -15.29 4.63 -5.69
N ASN A 71 -15.93 5.65 -6.28
CA ASN A 71 -15.42 7.03 -6.22
C ASN A 71 -15.33 7.54 -4.77
N ILE A 72 -16.32 7.26 -3.92
CA ILE A 72 -16.28 7.60 -2.49
C ILE A 72 -15.10 6.88 -1.79
N GLY A 73 -14.85 5.61 -2.14
CA GLY A 73 -13.67 4.90 -1.68
C GLY A 73 -12.36 5.56 -2.10
N MET A 74 -12.27 6.07 -3.34
CA MET A 74 -11.10 6.83 -3.81
C MET A 74 -10.92 8.14 -3.03
N LEU A 75 -11.99 8.87 -2.75
CA LEU A 75 -11.92 10.08 -1.89
C LEU A 75 -11.40 9.75 -0.48
N SER A 76 -11.71 8.56 0.05
CA SER A 76 -11.16 8.13 1.33
C SER A 76 -9.64 7.92 1.29
N THR A 77 -9.10 7.42 0.17
CA THR A 77 -7.63 7.33 -0.02
C THR A 77 -6.97 8.70 -0.12
N LEU A 78 -7.65 9.66 -0.74
CA LEU A 78 -7.20 11.05 -0.87
C LEU A 78 -7.08 11.72 0.50
N MET A 79 -8.10 11.56 1.36
CA MET A 79 -8.05 12.05 2.74
C MET A 79 -6.84 11.52 3.50
N ASN A 80 -6.54 10.22 3.35
CA ASN A 80 -5.35 9.62 3.97
C ASN A 80 -4.05 10.16 3.39
N ALA A 81 -3.95 10.35 2.07
CA ALA A 81 -2.71 10.83 1.46
C ALA A 81 -2.35 12.25 1.90
N ILE A 82 -3.33 13.15 1.99
CA ILE A 82 -3.13 14.52 2.48
C ILE A 82 -2.64 14.49 3.93
N ALA A 83 -3.35 13.78 4.81
CA ALA A 83 -2.98 13.70 6.22
C ALA A 83 -1.62 13.02 6.45
N LEU A 84 -1.31 11.95 5.71
CA LEU A 84 -0.01 11.28 5.77
C LEU A 84 1.11 12.20 5.34
N ALA A 85 0.95 12.94 4.24
CA ALA A 85 1.98 13.85 3.76
C ALA A 85 2.32 14.93 4.79
N ASP A 86 1.31 15.53 5.44
CA ASP A 86 1.54 16.54 6.48
C ASP A 86 2.24 15.94 7.69
N VAL A 87 1.78 14.80 8.20
CA VAL A 87 2.40 14.13 9.35
C VAL A 87 3.84 13.70 9.04
N PHE A 88 4.11 13.20 7.83
CA PHE A 88 5.45 12.80 7.43
C PHE A 88 6.38 14.01 7.32
N ASN A 89 5.93 15.10 6.69
CA ASN A 89 6.71 16.33 6.60
C ASN A 89 7.00 16.92 7.99
N ASP A 90 6.02 16.94 8.89
CA ASP A 90 6.20 17.39 10.28
C ASP A 90 7.16 16.48 11.07
N ALA A 91 7.17 15.18 10.78
CA ALA A 91 8.17 14.24 11.31
C ALA A 91 9.55 14.39 10.67
N GLY A 92 9.78 15.34 9.75
CA GLY A 92 11.06 15.52 9.07
C GLY A 92 11.34 14.48 7.97
N LEU A 93 10.29 13.84 7.44
CA LEU A 93 10.35 12.93 6.29
C LEU A 93 9.77 13.67 5.06
N PRO A 94 10.59 14.27 4.18
CA PRO A 94 10.11 15.04 3.05
C PRO A 94 9.18 14.23 2.16
N THR A 95 7.93 14.66 2.02
CA THR A 95 6.88 13.86 1.40
C THR A 95 5.97 14.70 0.50
N ARG A 96 5.51 14.13 -0.61
CA ARG A 96 4.49 14.73 -1.48
C ARG A 96 3.37 13.75 -1.77
N ALA A 97 2.14 14.21 -1.59
CA ALA A 97 0.94 13.47 -1.98
C ALA A 97 0.51 13.89 -3.39
N LEU A 98 0.17 12.90 -4.21
CA LEU A 98 -0.32 13.04 -5.58
C LEU A 98 -1.66 12.30 -5.71
N SER A 99 -2.51 12.73 -6.62
CA SER A 99 -3.80 12.06 -6.91
C SER A 99 -3.89 11.66 -8.39
N THR A 100 -4.28 10.41 -8.66
CA THR A 100 -4.57 9.93 -10.02
C THR A 100 -5.85 10.52 -10.60
N VAL A 101 -6.74 11.04 -9.75
CA VAL A 101 -7.88 11.87 -10.14
C VAL A 101 -7.48 13.34 -10.03
N GLU A 102 -7.76 14.14 -11.05
CA GLU A 102 -7.44 15.57 -11.06
C GLU A 102 -8.25 16.36 -10.03
N ILE A 103 -7.56 17.15 -9.20
CA ILE A 103 -8.14 17.98 -8.15
C ILE A 103 -7.35 19.29 -8.12
N ASN A 104 -8.01 20.41 -8.40
CA ASN A 104 -7.29 21.63 -8.78
C ASN A 104 -6.76 22.48 -7.60
N GLN A 105 -7.34 22.35 -6.40
CA GLN A 105 -7.08 23.33 -5.33
C GLN A 105 -6.07 22.91 -4.27
N PHE A 106 -5.98 21.61 -3.94
CA PHE A 106 -5.34 21.19 -2.69
C PHE A 106 -4.48 19.93 -2.77
N ILE A 107 -4.33 19.32 -3.94
CA ILE A 107 -3.38 18.23 -4.16
C ILE A 107 -2.87 18.24 -5.59
N ASP A 108 -1.61 17.88 -5.79
CA ASP A 108 -1.04 17.79 -7.13
C ASP A 108 -1.57 16.56 -7.88
N HIS A 109 -1.90 16.73 -9.16
CA HIS A 109 -2.21 15.60 -10.03
C HIS A 109 -1.00 14.68 -10.23
N TYR A 110 -1.21 13.37 -10.20
CA TYR A 110 -0.19 12.39 -10.51
C TYR A 110 0.15 12.40 -12.00
N THR A 111 1.43 12.50 -12.29
CA THR A 111 2.01 12.07 -13.56
C THR A 111 3.31 11.35 -13.25
N PHE A 112 3.67 10.35 -14.05
CA PHE A 112 4.93 9.62 -13.89
C PHE A 112 6.13 10.58 -13.74
N ARG A 113 6.23 11.60 -14.60
CA ARG A 113 7.33 12.59 -14.56
C ARG A 113 7.35 13.42 -13.28
N ARG A 114 6.18 13.82 -12.76
CA ARG A 114 6.08 14.59 -11.51
C ARG A 114 6.48 13.74 -10.31
N ALA A 115 5.99 12.50 -10.25
CA ALA A 115 6.36 11.55 -9.22
C ALA A 115 7.86 11.27 -9.23
N LEU A 116 8.44 10.99 -10.40
CA LEU A 116 9.87 10.77 -10.55
C LEU A 116 10.70 11.98 -10.10
N SER A 117 10.30 13.20 -10.46
CA SER A 117 10.98 14.42 -10.01
C SER A 117 10.98 14.60 -8.48
N HIS A 118 10.00 14.04 -7.76
CA HIS A 118 10.00 14.04 -6.30
C HIS A 118 10.91 12.95 -5.73
N ILE A 119 10.90 11.76 -6.32
CA ILE A 119 11.79 10.66 -5.95
C ILE A 119 13.26 11.08 -6.11
N GLU A 120 13.63 11.70 -7.22
CA GLU A 120 14.99 12.21 -7.48
C GLU A 120 15.45 13.28 -6.46
N LYS A 121 14.50 13.94 -5.79
CA LYS A 121 14.77 14.91 -4.71
C LYS A 121 14.82 14.27 -3.32
N GLY A 122 14.84 12.93 -3.24
CA GLY A 122 14.84 12.17 -1.99
C GLY A 122 13.53 12.28 -1.20
N ARG A 123 12.40 12.57 -1.87
CA ARG A 123 11.09 12.68 -1.21
C ARG A 123 10.33 11.37 -1.31
N VAL A 124 9.58 11.04 -0.27
CA VAL A 124 8.54 10.01 -0.34
C VAL A 124 7.40 10.51 -1.24
N VAL A 125 6.91 9.66 -2.13
CA VAL A 125 5.75 9.96 -2.98
C VAL A 125 4.58 9.10 -2.54
N ILE A 126 3.50 9.74 -2.09
CA ILE A 126 2.23 9.09 -1.78
C ILE A 126 1.29 9.30 -2.94
N VAL A 127 0.67 8.24 -3.45
CA VAL A 127 -0.33 8.30 -4.52
C VAL A 127 -1.69 7.85 -3.98
N ALA A 128 -2.68 8.70 -4.18
CA ALA A 128 -4.08 8.47 -3.84
C ALA A 128 -4.94 8.22 -5.08
N CYS A 129 -6.19 7.85 -4.81
CA CYS A 129 -7.27 7.54 -5.74
C CYS A 129 -7.05 6.26 -6.55
N GLY A 130 -6.15 5.37 -6.11
CA GLY A 130 -5.89 4.11 -6.81
C GLY A 130 -5.58 4.35 -8.30
N THR A 131 -6.24 3.61 -9.19
CA THR A 131 -6.11 3.80 -10.65
C THR A 131 -6.98 4.93 -11.21
N GLY A 132 -7.73 5.64 -10.37
CA GLY A 132 -8.72 6.64 -10.80
C GLY A 132 -9.95 6.03 -11.48
N ARG A 133 -10.10 4.70 -11.45
CA ARG A 133 -11.18 3.96 -12.11
C ARG A 133 -11.93 3.04 -11.12
N PRO A 134 -13.27 3.01 -11.17
CA PRO A 134 -14.06 2.05 -10.40
C PRO A 134 -13.72 0.58 -10.72
N PHE A 135 -14.09 -0.32 -9.80
CA PHE A 135 -13.99 -1.79 -9.92
C PHE A 135 -12.57 -2.38 -9.78
N LEU A 136 -11.58 -1.53 -9.52
CA LEU A 136 -10.21 -1.95 -9.20
C LEU A 136 -9.93 -1.76 -7.71
N THR A 137 -9.06 -2.63 -7.17
CA THR A 137 -8.65 -2.52 -5.76
C THR A 137 -7.43 -1.60 -5.64
N THR A 138 -7.11 -1.22 -4.40
CA THR A 138 -5.85 -0.52 -4.11
C THR A 138 -4.63 -1.44 -4.19
N ASP A 139 -4.83 -2.76 -4.17
CA ASP A 139 -3.74 -3.72 -4.39
C ASP A 139 -3.40 -3.79 -5.89
N THR A 140 -4.40 -3.84 -6.78
CA THR A 140 -4.16 -3.74 -8.22
C THR A 140 -3.52 -2.40 -8.59
N ALA A 141 -4.00 -1.31 -7.99
CA ALA A 141 -3.41 0.02 -8.21
C ALA A 141 -1.97 0.12 -7.71
N ALA A 142 -1.65 -0.51 -6.57
CA ALA A 142 -0.30 -0.57 -6.04
C ALA A 142 0.66 -1.26 -7.02
N LEU A 143 0.25 -2.39 -7.60
CA LEU A 143 1.08 -3.11 -8.58
C LEU A 143 1.25 -2.30 -9.86
N ASN A 144 0.17 -1.73 -10.39
CA ASN A 144 0.25 -0.88 -11.57
C ASN A 144 1.17 0.34 -11.35
N LEU A 145 1.06 1.03 -10.22
CA LEU A 145 1.96 2.14 -9.88
C LEU A 145 3.41 1.67 -9.68
N ALA A 146 3.62 0.47 -9.12
CA ALA A 146 4.95 -0.09 -8.93
C ALA A 146 5.65 -0.29 -10.27
N LEU A 147 4.93 -0.78 -11.28
CA LEU A 147 5.43 -0.93 -12.64
C LEU A 147 5.74 0.42 -13.30
N GLU A 148 4.82 1.39 -13.21
CA GLU A 148 5.04 2.74 -13.74
C GLU A 148 6.28 3.38 -13.13
N MET A 149 6.43 3.25 -11.81
CA MET A 149 7.56 3.79 -11.07
C MET A 149 8.78 2.89 -11.09
N GLN A 150 8.78 1.75 -11.79
CA GLN A 150 9.91 0.80 -11.85
C GLN A 150 10.42 0.41 -10.45
N CYS A 151 9.51 0.04 -9.56
CA CYS A 151 9.86 -0.44 -8.23
C CYS A 151 10.39 -1.87 -8.30
N ASP A 152 11.40 -2.18 -7.50
CA ASP A 152 12.01 -3.50 -7.42
C ASP A 152 11.17 -4.52 -6.63
N VAL A 153 10.26 -4.03 -5.79
CA VAL A 153 9.40 -4.86 -4.94
C VAL A 153 8.17 -4.09 -4.45
N VAL A 154 7.05 -4.78 -4.34
CA VAL A 154 5.86 -4.30 -3.64
C VAL A 154 5.82 -4.89 -2.25
N ILE A 155 5.82 -4.04 -1.23
CA ILE A 155 5.65 -4.43 0.18
C ILE A 155 4.21 -4.14 0.55
N LYS A 156 3.39 -5.18 0.68
CA LYS A 156 2.03 -5.06 1.17
C LYS A 156 2.00 -5.39 2.66
N THR A 157 1.67 -4.38 3.44
CA THR A 157 1.57 -4.55 4.88
C THR A 157 0.16 -5.00 5.27
N THR A 158 0.06 -5.92 6.23
CA THR A 158 -1.21 -6.46 6.73
C THR A 158 -1.26 -6.45 8.26
N LYS A 159 -2.29 -7.10 8.84
CA LYS A 159 -2.39 -7.33 10.31
C LYS A 159 -1.71 -8.61 10.76
N VAL A 160 -1.42 -9.52 9.83
CA VAL A 160 -0.67 -10.76 10.07
C VAL A 160 0.73 -10.60 9.47
N ASP A 161 1.68 -11.38 9.97
CA ASP A 161 3.10 -11.25 9.63
C ASP A 161 3.49 -11.97 8.33
N GLY A 162 2.54 -12.53 7.58
CA GLY A 162 2.78 -13.18 6.29
C GLY A 162 1.55 -13.87 5.72
N VAL A 163 1.79 -14.77 4.77
CA VAL A 163 0.80 -15.68 4.19
C VAL A 163 0.80 -17.00 4.94
N TYR A 164 -0.37 -17.51 5.27
CA TYR A 164 -0.57 -18.77 5.96
C TYR A 164 -1.35 -19.75 5.08
N ASP A 165 -1.21 -21.04 5.35
CA ASP A 165 -2.00 -22.11 4.72
C ASP A 165 -3.50 -22.01 5.06
N LYS A 166 -3.84 -21.41 6.20
CA LYS A 166 -5.21 -21.14 6.68
C LYS A 166 -5.22 -19.94 7.64
N ASP A 167 -6.41 -19.42 7.95
CA ASP A 167 -6.58 -18.23 8.80
C ASP A 167 -6.00 -18.43 10.22
N PRO A 168 -4.87 -17.78 10.57
CA PRO A 168 -4.22 -17.99 11.86
C PRO A 168 -5.03 -17.46 13.05
N ALA A 169 -6.04 -16.62 12.81
CA ALA A 169 -6.94 -16.16 13.86
C ALA A 169 -8.01 -17.22 14.22
N LYS A 170 -8.26 -18.17 13.32
CA LYS A 170 -9.25 -19.25 13.51
C LYS A 170 -8.61 -20.60 13.79
N PHE A 171 -7.42 -20.84 13.27
CA PHE A 171 -6.73 -22.11 13.31
C PHE A 171 -5.37 -21.96 13.99
N PRO A 172 -5.21 -22.45 15.24
CA PRO A 172 -3.95 -22.36 15.98
C PRO A 172 -2.79 -23.12 15.34
N ASP A 173 -3.08 -24.08 14.46
CA ASP A 173 -2.11 -24.89 13.73
C ASP A 173 -1.80 -24.33 12.32
N ALA A 174 -2.17 -23.07 12.05
CA ALA A 174 -1.82 -22.38 10.81
C ALA A 174 -0.30 -22.25 10.67
N THR A 175 0.21 -22.63 9.51
CA THR A 175 1.64 -22.60 9.18
C THR A 175 1.91 -21.46 8.21
N LYS A 176 2.88 -20.61 8.56
CA LYS A 176 3.29 -19.48 7.73
C LYS A 176 4.21 -19.97 6.60
N PHE A 177 4.02 -19.44 5.40
CA PHE A 177 4.95 -19.63 4.28
C PHE A 177 6.08 -18.59 4.36
N ASP A 178 7.34 -19.00 4.18
CA ASP A 178 8.44 -18.04 3.98
C ASP A 178 8.50 -17.55 2.53
N LYS A 179 8.20 -18.45 1.59
CA LYS A 179 8.12 -18.18 0.15
C LYS A 179 6.89 -18.88 -0.43
N LEU A 180 6.27 -18.26 -1.42
CA LEU A 180 5.11 -18.78 -2.13
C LEU A 180 5.24 -18.46 -3.62
N SER A 181 4.93 -19.42 -4.50
CA SER A 181 4.94 -19.12 -5.93
C SER A 181 3.72 -18.28 -6.32
N TYR A 182 3.81 -17.47 -7.37
CA TYR A 182 2.62 -16.77 -7.90
C TYR A 182 1.48 -17.73 -8.25
N HIS A 183 1.83 -18.90 -8.83
CA HIS A 183 0.85 -19.91 -9.20
C HIS A 183 0.08 -20.42 -7.99
N ASP A 184 0.77 -20.74 -6.89
CA ASP A 184 0.12 -21.19 -5.66
C ASP A 184 -0.74 -20.08 -5.05
N ALA A 185 -0.25 -18.82 -5.06
CA ALA A 185 -1.01 -17.66 -4.60
C ALA A 185 -2.28 -17.39 -5.43
N LEU A 186 -2.29 -17.75 -6.72
CA LEU A 186 -3.43 -17.57 -7.63
C LEU A 186 -4.45 -18.71 -7.55
N THR A 187 -3.95 -19.95 -7.39
CA THR A 187 -4.76 -21.17 -7.52
C THR A 187 -5.28 -21.69 -6.20
N ASN A 188 -4.59 -21.44 -5.08
CA ASN A 188 -5.03 -21.88 -3.77
C ASN A 188 -6.16 -20.96 -3.26
N PRO A 189 -7.40 -21.47 -3.08
CA PRO A 189 -8.54 -20.65 -2.64
C PRO A 189 -8.41 -20.15 -1.20
N ASP A 190 -7.56 -20.79 -0.38
CA ASP A 190 -7.37 -20.42 1.03
C ASP A 190 -6.39 -19.23 1.18
N ILE A 191 -5.65 -18.90 0.12
CA ILE A 191 -4.70 -17.77 0.12
C ILE A 191 -5.43 -16.49 -0.30
N THR A 192 -5.85 -15.71 0.69
CA THR A 192 -6.61 -14.46 0.47
C THR A 192 -5.78 -13.21 0.73
N VAL A 193 -4.56 -13.15 0.20
CA VAL A 193 -3.65 -12.04 0.50
C VAL A 193 -3.85 -10.83 -0.38
N MET A 194 -4.24 -10.99 -1.65
CA MET A 194 -4.54 -9.91 -2.60
C MET A 194 -5.64 -10.38 -3.55
N ASP A 195 -6.26 -9.45 -4.29
CA ASP A 195 -7.14 -9.88 -5.39
C ASP A 195 -6.35 -10.54 -6.52
N LYS A 196 -7.01 -11.46 -7.22
CA LYS A 196 -6.39 -12.25 -8.30
C LYS A 196 -5.85 -11.39 -9.45
N ALA A 197 -6.47 -10.25 -9.73
CA ALA A 197 -5.98 -9.36 -10.79
C ALA A 197 -4.62 -8.75 -10.42
N ALA A 198 -4.43 -8.37 -9.15
CA ALA A 198 -3.15 -7.87 -8.67
C ALA A 198 -2.06 -8.95 -8.65
N ILE A 199 -2.37 -10.19 -8.23
CA ILE A 199 -1.40 -11.30 -8.27
C ILE A 199 -1.06 -11.68 -9.71
N GLY A 200 -2.05 -11.74 -10.60
CA GLY A 200 -1.83 -12.00 -12.03
C GLY A 200 -0.91 -10.95 -12.65
N LEU A 201 -1.15 -9.66 -12.39
CA LEU A 201 -0.26 -8.58 -12.85
C LEU A 201 1.16 -8.71 -12.28
N ALA A 202 1.30 -9.08 -11.01
CA ALA A 202 2.60 -9.31 -10.39
C ALA A 202 3.36 -10.48 -11.04
N MET A 203 2.64 -11.55 -11.38
CA MET A 203 3.17 -12.73 -12.06
C MET A 203 3.62 -12.40 -13.47
N ASP A 204 2.77 -11.75 -14.27
CA ASP A 204 3.05 -11.45 -15.67
C ASP A 204 4.28 -10.53 -15.82
N GLU A 205 4.40 -9.56 -14.92
CA GLU A 205 5.49 -8.57 -14.92
C GLU A 205 6.66 -8.94 -13.99
N HIS A 206 6.60 -10.14 -13.38
CA HIS A 206 7.66 -10.70 -12.53
C HIS A 206 8.08 -9.76 -11.38
N ILE A 207 7.17 -8.94 -10.85
CA ILE A 207 7.46 -8.01 -9.75
C ILE A 207 7.23 -8.68 -8.39
N PRO A 208 8.28 -8.86 -7.56
CA PRO A 208 8.14 -9.53 -6.28
C PRO A 208 7.18 -8.82 -5.33
N VAL A 209 6.41 -9.59 -4.57
CA VAL A 209 5.49 -9.07 -3.54
C VAL A 209 5.88 -9.63 -2.17
N ILE A 210 6.10 -8.74 -1.20
CA ILE A 210 6.34 -9.11 0.20
C ILE A 210 5.06 -8.83 0.99
N ILE A 211 4.53 -9.86 1.65
CA ILE A 211 3.43 -9.74 2.62
C ILE A 211 4.04 -9.75 4.02
N CYS A 212 3.85 -8.68 4.79
CA CYS A 212 4.39 -8.61 6.15
C CYS A 212 3.49 -7.81 7.10
N ASP A 213 3.74 -7.94 8.40
CA ASP A 213 3.09 -7.11 9.41
C ASP A 213 3.69 -5.70 9.40
N LEU A 214 2.81 -4.69 9.36
CA LEU A 214 3.19 -3.30 9.46
C LEU A 214 3.81 -2.99 10.82
N LEU A 215 3.28 -3.54 11.91
CA LEU A 215 3.53 -3.08 13.29
C LEU A 215 4.84 -3.57 13.89
N THR A 216 5.49 -4.51 13.21
CA THR A 216 6.81 -4.98 13.60
C THR A 216 7.87 -3.94 13.24
N ASP A 217 8.55 -3.42 14.26
CA ASP A 217 9.62 -2.42 14.13
C ASP A 217 10.73 -2.88 13.18
N GLY A 218 11.14 -1.98 12.28
CA GLY A 218 12.19 -2.20 11.29
C GLY A 218 11.80 -3.01 10.06
N ASN A 219 10.61 -3.62 9.98
CA ASN A 219 10.23 -4.49 8.85
C ASN A 219 10.31 -3.81 7.49
N ILE A 220 9.86 -2.55 7.37
CA ILE A 220 9.91 -1.80 6.12
C ILE A 220 11.36 -1.63 5.66
N ALA A 221 12.24 -1.22 6.57
CA ALA A 221 13.65 -1.00 6.25
C ALA A 221 14.38 -2.31 5.91
N ARG A 222 14.08 -3.40 6.62
CA ARG A 222 14.62 -4.74 6.35
C ARG A 222 14.19 -5.25 4.98
N ALA A 223 12.90 -5.14 4.65
CA ALA A 223 12.36 -5.51 3.33
C ALA A 223 12.97 -4.65 2.20
N ALA A 224 13.17 -3.35 2.45
CA ALA A 224 13.86 -2.45 1.53
C ALA A 224 15.33 -2.86 1.31
N ARG A 225 16.01 -3.44 2.30
CA ARG A 225 17.36 -4.01 2.14
C ARG A 225 17.38 -5.40 1.50
N GLY A 226 16.22 -6.00 1.24
CA GLY A 226 16.11 -7.34 0.69
C GLY A 226 16.34 -8.45 1.71
N GLU A 227 16.24 -8.15 3.01
CA GLU A 227 16.22 -9.17 4.05
C GLU A 227 14.90 -9.96 4.00
N THR A 228 14.92 -11.19 4.52
CA THR A 228 13.72 -12.00 4.65
C THR A 228 12.79 -11.40 5.70
N VAL A 229 11.62 -10.94 5.24
CA VAL A 229 10.55 -10.36 6.06
C VAL A 229 9.23 -10.94 5.59
N GLY A 230 8.45 -11.48 6.53
CA GLY A 230 7.15 -12.10 6.25
C GLY A 230 7.23 -13.18 5.17
N THR A 231 6.37 -13.09 4.17
CA THR A 231 6.33 -14.03 3.04
C THR A 231 6.66 -13.33 1.73
N LEU A 232 7.58 -13.91 0.97
CA LEU A 232 7.88 -13.49 -0.40
C LEU A 232 7.03 -14.26 -1.41
N ILE A 233 6.35 -13.55 -2.30
CA ILE A 233 5.67 -14.11 -3.47
C ILE A 233 6.51 -13.77 -4.71
N SER A 234 6.95 -14.79 -5.45
CA SER A 234 7.85 -14.69 -6.62
C SER A 234 7.74 -15.86 -7.58
#